data_AF-A0A970MEJ5-F1
#
_entry.id   AF-A0A970MEJ5-F1
#
_cell.length_a   1.000
_cell.length_b   1.000
_cell.length_c   1.000
_cell.angle_alpha   90.00
_cell.angle_beta   90.00
_cell.angle_gamma   90.00
#
_symmetry.space_group_name_H-M   'P 1'
#
loop_
_entity.id
_entity.type
_entity.pdbx_description
1 polymer ?
#
loop_
_entity_poly.entity_id
_entity_poly.type
_entity_poly.pdbx_seq_one_letter_code
_entity_poly.pdbx_strand_id
1 'polypeptide(L)'
;FETADAYLSGNVREKLKTARQFAEMQPDIYSLNVTALEAVQPKDLDASEIDVRLGATWLPPDVVKDFVFELLETPYMYRRYIDVYYSNYTANWNIKGKSDDRSDNIKANVTYGTNRINAYKIIEDTLNLRDVRIFDTVYEDGNEKRVLNKKETAIAQQKPEAIKEAFQSWIWKDPKRRERLTRIYNDLYNSNRPREYDGSHIKFTGMNPEITLRKHQVDAVAHGIYGGNTLLAHCVGAGKTYEMAAIAMESKHLGLCNKSMFVVPNHLTEQWAGEFLQLYPSANILVATKKDFETKNRKKFCARIATGDYDAVIIGHSQFEKIPISIERQRRLLQEQISEITDGIQELKEARGERYAIKQLEKTKKSLKLRLDKLNDTSRKDDVVTFEELGVDRLFVDEADFYKNLFLYTKMRNVAGLSQTEAQKSSDMFMKCRYLDELTEGRGIIFATGTPISNSITEMYTMQRYLQYKLLQEKSLQHFDCWASTFGETVTAIELAPEGTGYRAKTRFARFYNLPELMSMFKEVADIKTADMLNLPVPKANYHNVAVKPSEFQQDMVAELAERAERV
;
A
#
# COMPACT_ATOMS: atom_id res chain seq x y z
N PHE A 1 -17.11 -12.31 24.52
CA PHE A 1 -18.31 -12.43 23.67
C PHE A 1 -18.05 -11.62 22.41
N GLU A 2 -18.32 -12.19 21.24
CA GLU A 2 -18.17 -11.56 19.92
C GLU A 2 -19.41 -11.91 19.10
N THR A 3 -19.88 -11.01 18.24
CA THR A 3 -21.05 -11.28 17.39
C THR A 3 -20.69 -12.27 16.27
N ALA A 4 -21.67 -13.02 15.78
CA ALA A 4 -21.42 -14.07 14.78
C ALA A 4 -20.83 -13.52 13.47
N ASP A 5 -21.27 -12.34 13.02
CA ASP A 5 -20.77 -11.66 11.83
C ASP A 5 -19.30 -11.23 11.96
N ALA A 6 -18.88 -10.81 13.16
CA ALA A 6 -17.48 -10.49 13.46
C ALA A 6 -16.62 -11.76 13.63
N TYR A 7 -17.12 -12.75 14.37
CA TYR A 7 -16.39 -13.99 14.62
C TYR A 7 -16.15 -14.78 13.32
N LEU A 8 -17.15 -14.85 12.43
CA LEU A 8 -17.10 -15.61 11.18
C LEU A 8 -16.58 -14.80 9.98
N SER A 9 -15.91 -13.67 10.21
CA SER A 9 -15.22 -12.86 9.18
C SER A 9 -13.73 -12.70 9.52
N GLY A 10 -12.96 -12.05 8.64
CA GLY A 10 -11.51 -11.95 8.78
C GLY A 10 -10.81 -13.26 8.38
N ASN A 11 -9.64 -13.54 8.98
CA ASN A 11 -8.89 -14.77 8.75
C ASN A 11 -9.57 -16.00 9.40
N VAL A 12 -10.57 -16.55 8.73
CA VAL A 12 -11.38 -17.68 9.23
C VAL A 12 -10.61 -19.00 9.26
N ARG A 13 -9.50 -19.14 8.50
CA ARG A 13 -8.62 -20.33 8.57
C ARG A 13 -7.84 -20.36 9.88
N GLU A 14 -7.21 -19.25 10.26
CA GLU A 14 -6.47 -19.18 11.52
C GLU A 14 -7.43 -19.29 12.72
N LYS A 15 -8.59 -18.61 12.65
CA LYS A 15 -9.65 -18.76 13.67
C LYS A 15 -10.08 -20.22 13.83
N LEU A 16 -10.26 -20.98 12.74
CA LEU A 16 -10.62 -22.40 12.79
C LEU A 16 -9.51 -23.24 13.44
N LYS A 17 -8.26 -22.99 13.06
CA LYS A 17 -7.10 -23.68 13.65
C LYS A 17 -7.03 -23.45 15.16
N THR A 18 -7.16 -22.21 15.61
CA THR A 18 -7.21 -21.86 17.03
C THR A 18 -8.41 -22.49 17.73
N ALA A 19 -9.60 -22.46 17.12
CA ALA A 19 -10.81 -23.08 17.69
C ALA A 19 -10.66 -24.60 17.86
N ARG A 20 -10.03 -25.29 16.91
CA ARG A 20 -9.73 -26.73 17.02
C ARG A 20 -8.78 -27.04 18.16
N GLN A 21 -7.70 -26.26 18.31
CA GLN A 21 -6.76 -26.42 19.43
C GLN A 21 -7.45 -26.26 20.79
N PHE A 22 -8.34 -25.27 20.92
CA PHE A 22 -9.12 -25.11 22.15
C PHE A 22 -10.16 -26.21 22.35
N ALA A 23 -10.78 -26.71 21.28
CA ALA A 23 -11.73 -27.82 21.35
C ALA A 23 -11.07 -29.14 21.78
N GLU A 24 -9.77 -29.35 21.53
CA GLU A 24 -9.03 -30.49 22.08
C GLU A 24 -8.97 -30.46 23.62
N MET A 25 -8.92 -29.28 24.22
CA MET A 25 -8.83 -29.10 25.67
C MET A 25 -10.20 -28.93 26.34
N GLN A 26 -11.13 -28.24 25.67
CA GLN A 26 -12.46 -27.90 26.18
C GLN A 26 -13.53 -28.08 25.08
N PRO A 27 -13.89 -29.32 24.74
CA PRO A 27 -14.84 -29.61 23.66
C PRO A 27 -16.21 -28.96 23.89
N ASP A 28 -16.74 -29.03 25.10
CA ASP A 28 -18.08 -28.54 25.46
C ASP A 28 -18.26 -27.03 25.20
N ILE A 29 -17.17 -26.27 25.15
CA ILE A 29 -17.18 -24.82 24.92
C ILE A 29 -16.94 -24.50 23.44
N TYR A 30 -15.98 -25.17 22.79
CA TYR A 30 -15.47 -24.75 21.47
C TYR A 30 -15.95 -25.59 20.28
N SER A 31 -16.63 -26.73 20.47
CA SER A 31 -17.13 -27.54 19.36
C SER A 31 -18.13 -26.79 18.47
N LEU A 32 -18.95 -25.90 19.04
CA LEU A 32 -19.87 -25.06 18.27
C LEU A 32 -19.11 -24.07 17.37
N ASN A 33 -18.03 -23.47 17.89
CA ASN A 33 -17.18 -22.56 17.15
C ASN A 33 -16.49 -23.24 15.97
N VAL A 34 -15.98 -24.46 16.18
CA VAL A 34 -15.38 -25.28 15.11
C VAL A 34 -16.40 -25.52 14.01
N THR A 35 -17.61 -25.97 14.37
CA THR A 35 -18.69 -26.24 13.40
C THR A 35 -19.06 -24.99 12.59
N ALA A 36 -19.20 -23.85 13.27
CA ALA A 36 -19.55 -22.59 12.61
C ALA A 36 -18.43 -22.09 11.68
N LEU A 37 -17.16 -22.22 12.10
CA LEU A 37 -16.01 -21.82 11.29
C LEU A 37 -15.76 -22.75 10.11
N GLU A 38 -16.03 -24.06 10.23
CA GLU A 38 -15.95 -25.02 9.14
C GLU A 38 -16.95 -24.69 8.02
N ALA A 39 -18.15 -24.24 8.38
CA ALA A 39 -19.21 -23.88 7.42
C ALA A 39 -18.89 -22.62 6.60
N VAL A 40 -17.99 -21.75 7.07
CA VAL A 40 -17.66 -20.47 6.41
C VAL A 40 -16.26 -20.45 5.79
N GLN A 41 -15.58 -21.60 5.71
CA GLN A 41 -14.28 -21.66 5.06
C GLN A 41 -14.38 -21.30 3.57
N PRO A 42 -13.51 -20.42 3.05
CA PRO A 42 -13.41 -20.20 1.62
C PRO A 42 -13.08 -21.52 0.91
N LYS A 43 -13.68 -21.74 -0.26
CA LYS A 43 -13.33 -22.88 -1.11
C LYS A 43 -11.84 -22.76 -1.47
N ASP A 44 -11.08 -23.83 -1.26
CA ASP A 44 -9.67 -23.88 -1.68
C ASP A 44 -9.57 -23.62 -3.19
N LEU A 45 -8.64 -22.74 -3.55
CA LEU A 45 -8.28 -22.46 -4.94
C LEU A 45 -7.42 -23.58 -5.49
N ASP A 46 -7.68 -23.95 -6.74
CA ASP A 46 -6.81 -24.85 -7.48
C ASP A 46 -5.59 -24.12 -8.05
N ALA A 47 -4.54 -24.86 -8.40
CA ALA A 47 -3.32 -24.29 -8.98
C ALA A 47 -3.57 -23.46 -10.26
N SER A 48 -4.63 -23.77 -11.03
CA SER A 48 -5.03 -23.01 -12.22
C SER A 48 -5.65 -21.65 -11.91
N GLU A 49 -6.09 -21.43 -10.67
CA GLU A 49 -6.70 -20.18 -10.20
C GLU A 49 -5.67 -19.25 -9.53
N ILE A 50 -4.43 -19.74 -9.32
CA ILE A 50 -3.37 -19.01 -8.62
C ILE A 50 -2.30 -18.58 -9.64
N ASP A 51 -2.13 -17.27 -9.82
CA ASP A 51 -1.01 -16.73 -10.61
C ASP A 51 0.21 -16.51 -9.69
N VAL A 52 1.35 -17.09 -10.08
CA VAL A 52 2.60 -17.02 -9.32
C VAL A 52 3.67 -16.35 -10.15
N ARG A 53 4.21 -15.23 -9.65
CA ARG A 53 5.28 -14.50 -10.31
C ARG A 53 6.64 -14.87 -9.75
N LEU A 54 7.65 -14.91 -10.63
CA LEU A 54 9.04 -15.02 -10.20
C LEU A 54 9.40 -13.79 -9.36
N GLY A 55 9.65 -14.00 -8.06
CA GLY A 55 9.90 -12.94 -7.09
C GLY A 55 8.79 -12.78 -6.05
N ALA A 56 7.66 -13.48 -6.21
CA ALA A 56 6.60 -13.53 -5.20
C ALA A 56 7.17 -13.96 -3.86
N THR A 57 6.98 -13.14 -2.83
CA THR A 57 7.73 -13.24 -1.57
C THR A 57 7.23 -14.33 -0.65
N TRP A 58 6.03 -14.88 -0.92
CA TRP A 58 5.50 -16.06 -0.25
C TRP A 58 6.12 -17.37 -0.76
N LEU A 59 6.87 -17.33 -1.88
CA LEU A 59 7.54 -18.52 -2.38
C LEU A 59 8.65 -18.97 -1.41
N PRO A 60 8.71 -20.25 -1.07
CA PRO A 60 9.83 -20.79 -0.31
C PRO A 60 11.15 -20.65 -1.10
N PRO A 61 12.27 -20.22 -0.48
CA PRO A 61 13.54 -20.05 -1.18
C PRO A 61 14.07 -21.33 -1.85
N ASP A 62 13.76 -22.49 -1.29
CA ASP A 62 14.10 -23.80 -1.87
C ASP A 62 13.44 -24.02 -3.24
N VAL A 63 12.20 -23.55 -3.41
CA VAL A 63 11.49 -23.65 -4.70
C VAL A 63 12.15 -22.78 -5.76
N VAL A 64 12.57 -21.55 -5.40
CA VAL A 64 13.29 -20.67 -6.32
C VAL A 64 14.67 -21.24 -6.66
N LYS A 65 15.34 -21.85 -5.69
CA LYS A 65 16.62 -22.54 -5.90
C LYS A 65 16.49 -23.70 -6.88
N ASP A 66 15.49 -24.55 -6.70
CA ASP A 66 15.22 -25.67 -7.61
C ASP A 66 14.95 -25.17 -9.02
N PHE A 67 14.16 -24.10 -9.17
CA PHE A 67 13.92 -23.47 -10.46
C PHE A 67 15.23 -23.00 -11.11
N VAL A 68 16.09 -22.29 -10.38
CA VAL A 68 17.38 -21.80 -10.89
C VAL A 68 18.24 -22.95 -11.39
N PHE A 69 18.35 -24.03 -10.61
CA PHE A 69 19.17 -25.18 -10.96
C PHE A 69 18.63 -26.00 -12.13
N GLU A 70 17.32 -26.14 -12.23
CA GLU A 70 16.68 -26.84 -13.36
C GLU A 70 16.72 -25.99 -14.65
N LEU A 71 16.42 -24.69 -14.55
CA LEU A 71 16.44 -23.77 -15.69
C LEU A 71 17.82 -23.72 -16.33
N LEU A 72 18.86 -23.53 -15.51
CA LEU A 72 20.23 -23.35 -15.96
C LEU A 72 20.98 -24.67 -16.11
N GLU A 73 20.39 -25.80 -15.71
CA GLU A 73 21.07 -27.10 -15.65
C GLU A 73 22.39 -27.04 -14.89
N THR A 74 22.40 -26.33 -13.75
CA THR A 74 23.61 -26.11 -12.94
C THR A 74 24.25 -27.45 -12.59
N PRO A 75 25.53 -27.70 -12.96
CA PRO A 75 26.16 -28.98 -12.70
C PRO A 75 26.25 -29.27 -11.21
N TYR A 76 26.03 -30.54 -10.84
CA TYR A 76 25.93 -30.97 -9.44
C TYR A 76 27.12 -30.52 -8.57
N MET A 77 28.34 -30.57 -9.12
CA MET A 77 29.56 -30.15 -8.43
C MET A 77 29.58 -28.66 -8.02
N TYR A 78 28.85 -27.80 -8.76
CA TYR A 78 28.78 -26.37 -8.49
C TYR A 78 27.57 -25.96 -7.63
N ARG A 79 26.52 -26.79 -7.56
CA ARG A 79 25.31 -26.51 -6.77
C ARG A 79 25.59 -26.22 -5.29
N ARG A 80 26.65 -26.79 -4.72
CA ARG A 80 27.06 -26.53 -3.32
C ARG A 80 27.57 -25.11 -3.05
N TYR A 81 27.95 -24.37 -4.09
CA TYR A 81 28.46 -23.00 -3.97
C TYR A 81 27.39 -21.94 -4.25
N ILE A 82 26.25 -22.36 -4.80
CA ILE A 82 25.16 -21.49 -5.23
C ILE A 82 23.96 -21.73 -4.33
N ASP A 83 23.36 -20.65 -3.84
CA ASP A 83 22.20 -20.75 -2.97
C ASP A 83 21.27 -19.55 -3.15
N VAL A 84 20.00 -19.70 -2.78
CA VAL A 84 18.98 -18.66 -2.92
C VAL A 84 18.41 -18.32 -1.55
N TYR A 85 18.39 -17.04 -1.23
CA TYR A 85 17.92 -16.53 0.05
C TYR A 85 16.89 -15.43 -0.16
N TYR A 86 15.96 -15.33 0.78
CA TYR A 86 15.06 -14.19 0.92
C TYR A 86 15.21 -13.58 2.31
N SER A 87 15.31 -12.25 2.39
CA SER A 87 15.40 -11.52 3.65
C SER A 87 14.08 -10.80 3.91
N ASN A 88 13.32 -11.27 4.91
CA ASN A 88 12.05 -10.64 5.33
C ASN A 88 12.25 -9.18 5.77
N TYR A 89 13.38 -8.87 6.42
CA TYR A 89 13.69 -7.51 6.90
C TYR A 89 13.96 -6.50 5.78
N THR A 90 14.57 -6.93 4.68
CA THR A 90 14.92 -6.03 3.55
C THR A 90 14.04 -6.23 2.34
N ALA A 91 13.10 -7.18 2.42
CA ALA A 91 12.31 -7.68 1.32
C ALA A 91 13.14 -8.13 0.09
N ASN A 92 14.41 -8.53 0.25
CA ASN A 92 15.31 -8.82 -0.87
C ASN A 92 15.54 -10.31 -1.10
N TRP A 93 15.49 -10.70 -2.37
CA TRP A 93 16.04 -11.95 -2.86
C TRP A 93 17.54 -11.82 -3.12
N ASN A 94 18.30 -12.86 -2.83
CA ASN A 94 19.73 -12.92 -3.14
C ASN A 94 20.11 -14.29 -3.64
N ILE A 95 20.97 -14.32 -4.65
CA ILE A 95 21.63 -15.56 -5.11
C ILE A 95 23.09 -15.49 -4.66
N LYS A 96 23.55 -16.43 -3.84
CA LYS A 96 24.97 -16.57 -3.49
C LYS A 96 25.70 -17.33 -4.59
N GLY A 97 26.99 -17.05 -4.77
CA GLY A 97 27.82 -17.79 -5.72
C GLY A 97 27.41 -17.62 -7.19
N LYS A 98 26.82 -16.48 -7.58
CA LYS A 98 26.35 -16.21 -8.97
C LYS A 98 27.43 -16.39 -10.06
N SER A 99 28.70 -16.41 -9.67
CA SER A 99 29.85 -16.58 -10.55
C SER A 99 30.60 -17.90 -10.31
N ASP A 100 30.08 -18.77 -9.43
CA ASP A 100 30.72 -20.03 -9.07
C ASP A 100 30.30 -21.22 -9.96
N ASP A 101 29.35 -21.01 -10.87
CA ASP A 101 29.17 -21.92 -12.02
C ASP A 101 30.30 -21.68 -13.04
N ARG A 102 31.37 -22.47 -12.89
CA ARG A 102 32.61 -22.37 -13.71
C ARG A 102 32.66 -23.40 -14.83
N SER A 103 31.50 -23.89 -15.26
CA SER A 103 31.39 -24.96 -16.26
C SER A 103 31.28 -24.48 -17.71
N ASP A 104 31.50 -23.19 -17.98
CA ASP A 104 31.17 -22.55 -19.27
C ASP A 104 29.73 -22.83 -19.71
N ASN A 105 28.81 -22.84 -18.75
CA ASN A 105 27.40 -23.15 -18.94
C ASN A 105 26.74 -22.25 -19.99
N ILE A 106 26.39 -22.85 -21.14
CA ILE A 106 25.76 -22.14 -22.27
C ILE A 106 24.41 -21.54 -21.85
N LYS A 107 23.62 -22.23 -21.02
CA LYS A 107 22.33 -21.70 -20.55
C LYS A 107 22.52 -20.47 -19.68
N ALA A 108 23.50 -20.51 -18.78
CA ALA A 108 23.79 -19.41 -17.87
C ALA A 108 24.44 -18.20 -18.57
N ASN A 109 25.28 -18.42 -19.58
CA ASN A 109 26.09 -17.36 -20.19
C ASN A 109 25.54 -16.85 -21.53
N VAL A 110 24.70 -17.63 -22.23
CA VAL A 110 24.21 -17.29 -23.58
C VAL A 110 22.68 -17.35 -23.68
N THR A 111 22.04 -18.44 -23.26
CA THR A 111 20.58 -18.62 -23.44
C THR A 111 19.80 -17.64 -22.57
N TYR A 112 20.01 -17.69 -21.26
CA TYR A 112 19.38 -16.82 -20.26
C TYR A 112 20.33 -15.74 -19.73
N GLY A 113 21.58 -15.73 -20.20
CA GLY A 113 22.58 -14.71 -19.95
C GLY A 113 22.98 -13.95 -21.20
N THR A 114 24.02 -13.13 -21.05
CA THR A 114 24.81 -12.55 -22.14
C THR A 114 26.29 -12.61 -21.78
N ASN A 115 27.16 -12.31 -22.75
CA ASN A 115 28.61 -12.18 -22.51
C ASN A 115 28.95 -11.10 -21.46
N ARG A 116 28.03 -10.19 -21.14
CA ARG A 116 28.22 -9.08 -20.19
C ARG A 116 27.61 -9.36 -18.82
N ILE A 117 26.64 -10.27 -18.72
CA ILE A 117 25.94 -10.59 -17.47
C ILE A 117 25.38 -12.02 -17.51
N ASN A 118 25.70 -12.82 -16.50
CA ASN A 118 25.19 -14.19 -16.43
C ASN A 118 23.73 -14.27 -15.96
N ALA A 119 23.10 -15.40 -16.22
CA ALA A 119 21.70 -15.65 -15.90
C ALA A 119 21.43 -15.63 -14.39
N TYR A 120 22.33 -16.13 -13.53
CA TYR A 120 22.14 -16.06 -12.07
C TYR A 120 21.98 -14.61 -11.59
N LYS A 121 22.73 -13.66 -12.17
CA LYS A 121 22.57 -12.24 -11.86
C LYS A 121 21.26 -11.67 -12.39
N ILE A 122 20.88 -12.03 -13.62
CA ILE A 122 19.60 -11.62 -14.21
C ILE A 122 18.42 -12.15 -13.39
N ILE A 123 18.46 -13.41 -12.94
CA ILE A 123 17.41 -14.01 -12.11
C ILE A 123 17.30 -13.26 -10.78
N GLU A 124 18.42 -12.96 -10.11
CA GLU A 124 18.37 -12.14 -8.89
C GLU A 124 17.75 -10.76 -9.13
N ASP A 125 18.12 -10.07 -10.20
CA ASP A 125 17.55 -8.77 -10.51
C ASP A 125 16.04 -8.89 -10.82
N THR A 126 15.63 -9.96 -11.52
CA THR A 126 14.23 -10.28 -11.81
C THR A 126 13.42 -10.57 -10.55
N LEU A 127 13.94 -11.41 -9.64
CA LEU A 127 13.34 -11.71 -8.33
C LEU A 127 13.11 -10.43 -7.50
N ASN A 128 13.92 -9.39 -7.71
CA ASN A 128 13.84 -8.11 -7.00
C ASN A 128 13.14 -7.00 -7.80
N LEU A 129 12.46 -7.31 -8.90
CA LEU A 129 11.77 -6.34 -9.76
C LEU A 129 12.72 -5.22 -10.25
N ARG A 130 13.99 -5.54 -10.51
CA ARG A 130 15.01 -4.60 -11.01
C ARG A 130 15.25 -4.79 -12.50
N ASP A 131 15.36 -3.67 -13.21
CA ASP A 131 15.80 -3.68 -14.60
C ASP A 131 17.25 -4.18 -14.71
N VAL A 132 17.50 -5.06 -15.68
CA VAL A 132 18.86 -5.41 -16.09
C VAL A 132 19.46 -4.24 -16.88
N ARG A 133 20.63 -3.75 -16.45
CA ARG A 133 21.35 -2.64 -17.11
C ARG A 133 22.84 -2.94 -17.20
N ILE A 134 23.41 -2.67 -18.36
CA ILE A 134 24.84 -2.84 -18.63
C ILE A 134 25.48 -1.47 -18.73
N PHE A 135 26.56 -1.27 -18.00
CA PHE A 135 27.35 -0.03 -18.04
C PHE A 135 28.75 -0.34 -18.57
N ASP A 136 29.27 0.59 -19.35
CA ASP A 136 30.68 0.65 -19.73
C ASP A 136 31.41 1.64 -18.83
N THR A 137 32.69 1.38 -18.59
CA THR A 137 33.58 2.31 -17.92
C THR A 137 34.30 3.14 -18.98
N VAL A 138 34.16 4.46 -18.91
CA VAL A 138 34.83 5.44 -19.76
C VAL A 138 35.65 6.37 -18.87
N TYR A 139 36.85 6.75 -19.32
CA TYR A 139 37.69 7.72 -18.62
C TYR A 139 37.50 9.10 -19.26
N GLU A 140 36.95 10.04 -18.49
CA GLU A 140 36.84 11.47 -18.86
C GLU A 140 37.61 12.29 -17.81
N ASP A 141 38.52 13.16 -18.25
CA ASP A 141 39.31 14.05 -17.38
C ASP A 141 40.03 13.34 -16.21
N GLY A 142 40.52 12.12 -16.45
CA GLY A 142 41.20 11.30 -15.44
C GLY A 142 40.29 10.64 -14.40
N ASN A 143 38.97 10.82 -14.50
CA ASN A 143 37.98 10.22 -13.61
C ASN A 143 37.23 9.06 -14.30
N GLU A 144 37.04 7.96 -13.55
CA GLU A 144 36.26 6.82 -14.01
C GLU A 144 34.77 7.15 -14.00
N LYS A 145 34.11 7.12 -15.16
CA LYS A 145 32.68 7.36 -15.31
C LYS A 145 31.99 6.14 -15.90
N ARG A 146 30.91 5.69 -15.26
CA ARG A 146 30.07 4.60 -15.75
C ARG A 146 28.98 5.14 -16.66
N VAL A 147 29.01 4.76 -17.93
CA VAL A 147 28.04 5.17 -18.96
C VAL A 147 27.14 3.98 -19.31
N LEU A 148 25.83 4.20 -19.43
CA LEU A 148 24.88 3.14 -19.78
C LEU A 148 25.10 2.69 -21.23
N ASN A 149 25.39 1.40 -21.43
CA ASN A 149 25.47 0.81 -22.76
C ASN A 149 24.06 0.47 -23.24
N LYS A 150 23.46 1.33 -24.07
CA LYS A 150 22.09 1.17 -24.57
C LYS A 150 21.90 -0.15 -25.35
N LYS A 151 22.88 -0.55 -26.17
CA LYS A 151 22.81 -1.74 -27.02
C LYS A 151 22.85 -3.03 -26.19
N GLU A 152 23.86 -3.19 -25.34
CA GLU A 152 24.01 -4.37 -24.48
C GLU A 152 22.89 -4.46 -23.44
N THR A 153 22.40 -3.31 -22.95
CA THR A 153 21.23 -3.25 -22.07
C THR A 153 19.98 -3.76 -22.80
N ALA A 154 19.71 -3.33 -24.03
CA ALA A 154 18.56 -3.79 -24.79
C ALA A 154 18.58 -5.31 -25.03
N ILE A 155 19.76 -5.89 -25.31
CA ILE A 155 19.95 -7.33 -25.45
C ILE A 155 19.68 -8.06 -24.12
N ALA A 156 20.26 -7.55 -23.02
CA ALA A 156 20.10 -8.17 -21.71
C ALA A 156 18.67 -8.08 -21.17
N GLN A 157 17.92 -7.04 -21.52
CA GLN A 157 16.53 -6.84 -21.10
C GLN A 157 15.54 -7.84 -21.70
N GLN A 158 15.91 -8.57 -22.76
CA GLN A 158 15.07 -9.64 -23.31
C GLN A 158 15.14 -10.92 -22.46
N LYS A 159 16.21 -11.11 -21.68
CA LYS A 159 16.45 -12.35 -20.92
C LYS A 159 15.48 -12.56 -19.75
N PRO A 160 15.12 -11.55 -18.94
CA PRO A 160 14.11 -11.69 -17.90
C PRO A 160 12.78 -12.28 -18.38
N GLU A 161 12.29 -11.90 -19.56
CA GLU A 161 11.00 -12.41 -20.04
C GLU A 161 11.05 -13.91 -20.38
N ALA A 162 12.10 -14.37 -21.06
CA ALA A 162 12.30 -15.79 -21.30
C ALA A 162 12.41 -16.61 -19.99
N ILE A 163 13.02 -16.04 -18.95
CA ILE A 163 13.12 -16.67 -17.63
C ILE A 163 11.73 -16.73 -16.95
N LYS A 164 10.95 -15.65 -17.02
CA LYS A 164 9.58 -15.61 -16.45
C LYS A 164 8.66 -16.60 -17.16
N GLU A 165 8.71 -16.70 -18.49
CA GLU A 165 7.93 -17.67 -19.26
C GLU A 165 8.29 -19.12 -18.89
N ALA A 166 9.59 -19.41 -18.75
CA ALA A 166 10.06 -20.71 -18.29
C ALA A 166 9.58 -21.01 -16.85
N PHE A 167 9.58 -20.01 -15.97
CA PHE A 167 9.07 -20.15 -14.61
C PHE A 167 7.58 -20.49 -14.59
N GLN A 168 6.75 -19.78 -15.37
CA GLN A 168 5.31 -20.05 -15.46
C GLN A 168 5.01 -21.48 -15.93
N SER A 169 5.76 -21.95 -16.92
CA SER A 169 5.61 -23.32 -17.43
C SER A 169 6.12 -24.38 -16.42
N TRP A 170 7.02 -23.98 -15.54
CA TRP A 170 7.67 -24.87 -14.59
C TRP A 170 6.88 -24.99 -13.27
N ILE A 171 6.45 -23.89 -12.67
CA ILE A 171 6.02 -23.80 -11.26
C ILE A 171 4.99 -24.85 -10.87
N TRP A 172 4.04 -25.15 -11.75
CA TRP A 172 2.96 -26.11 -11.51
C TRP A 172 3.23 -27.52 -12.05
N LYS A 173 4.36 -27.78 -12.72
CA LYS A 173 4.61 -29.06 -13.41
C LYS A 173 4.77 -30.25 -12.45
N ASP A 174 5.51 -30.08 -11.37
CA ASP A 174 5.70 -31.13 -10.36
C ASP A 174 4.49 -31.22 -9.41
N PRO A 175 3.87 -32.40 -9.23
CA PRO A 175 2.68 -32.56 -8.38
C PRO A 175 2.90 -32.19 -6.91
N LYS A 176 4.04 -32.54 -6.33
CA LYS A 176 4.32 -32.29 -4.90
C LYS A 176 4.54 -30.80 -4.64
N ARG A 177 5.30 -30.14 -5.52
CA ARG A 177 5.47 -28.69 -5.50
C ARG A 177 4.12 -27.99 -5.68
N ARG A 178 3.30 -28.42 -6.64
CA ARG A 178 1.97 -27.87 -6.89
C ARG A 178 1.11 -27.92 -5.63
N GLU A 179 0.94 -29.10 -5.04
CA GLU A 179 0.16 -29.29 -3.82
C GLU A 179 0.65 -28.39 -2.68
N ARG A 180 1.97 -28.37 -2.43
CA ARG A 180 2.58 -27.54 -1.39
C ARG A 180 2.33 -26.05 -1.62
N LEU A 181 2.54 -25.55 -2.83
CA LEU A 181 2.39 -24.13 -3.14
C LEU A 181 0.92 -23.69 -3.11
N THR A 182 0.02 -24.51 -3.64
CA THR A 182 -1.42 -24.28 -3.56
C THR A 182 -1.88 -24.18 -2.10
N ARG A 183 -1.38 -25.06 -1.22
CA ARG A 183 -1.71 -24.99 0.21
C ARG A 183 -1.19 -23.72 0.87
N ILE A 184 0.08 -23.39 0.67
CA ILE A 184 0.69 -22.16 1.20
C ILE A 184 -0.12 -20.93 0.76
N TYR A 185 -0.47 -20.85 -0.52
CA TYR A 185 -1.23 -19.73 -1.05
C TYR A 185 -2.62 -19.61 -0.42
N ASN A 186 -3.33 -20.72 -0.29
CA ASN A 186 -4.66 -20.74 0.31
C ASN A 186 -4.65 -20.32 1.78
N ASP A 187 -3.66 -20.77 2.54
CA ASP A 187 -3.50 -20.41 3.95
C ASP A 187 -3.16 -18.91 4.13
N LEU A 188 -2.34 -18.35 3.24
CA LEU A 188 -1.90 -16.96 3.33
C LEU A 188 -2.94 -15.96 2.80
N TYR A 189 -3.55 -16.23 1.64
CA TYR A 189 -4.33 -15.23 0.89
C TYR A 189 -5.81 -15.60 0.74
N ASN A 190 -6.15 -16.87 0.51
CA ASN A 190 -7.54 -17.35 0.47
C ASN A 190 -8.05 -17.76 1.87
N SER A 191 -7.76 -16.93 2.86
CA SER A 191 -8.10 -17.17 4.26
C SER A 191 -9.08 -16.16 4.82
N ASN A 192 -9.33 -15.08 4.07
CA ASN A 192 -10.09 -13.96 4.53
C ASN A 192 -11.55 -14.00 4.04
N ARG A 193 -12.49 -13.74 4.95
CA ARG A 193 -13.92 -13.56 4.62
C ARG A 193 -14.35 -12.14 4.98
N PRO A 194 -14.75 -11.29 4.02
CA PRO A 194 -15.24 -9.95 4.31
C PRO A 194 -16.43 -9.97 5.27
N ARG A 195 -16.49 -9.00 6.17
CA ARG A 195 -17.63 -8.83 7.07
C ARG A 195 -18.76 -8.11 6.33
N GLU A 196 -19.98 -8.57 6.54
CA GLU A 196 -21.19 -7.85 6.14
C GLU A 196 -21.70 -7.04 7.33
N TYR A 197 -22.01 -5.77 7.09
CA TYR A 197 -22.50 -4.86 8.11
C TYR A 197 -23.97 -4.55 7.86
N ASP A 198 -24.81 -4.80 8.86
CA ASP A 198 -26.22 -4.42 8.85
C ASP A 198 -26.49 -3.39 9.93
N GLY A 199 -26.77 -2.15 9.52
CA GLY A 199 -27.06 -1.05 10.44
C GLY A 199 -28.54 -0.89 10.80
N SER A 200 -29.41 -1.79 10.33
CA SER A 200 -30.88 -1.64 10.48
C SER A 200 -31.38 -1.48 11.92
N HIS A 201 -30.56 -1.88 12.90
CA HIS A 201 -30.82 -1.78 14.33
C HIS A 201 -30.28 -0.48 14.99
N ILE A 202 -29.50 0.33 14.27
CA ILE A 202 -28.92 1.57 14.79
C ILE A 202 -30.02 2.61 14.99
N LYS A 203 -30.05 3.22 16.17
CA LYS A 203 -30.97 4.30 16.52
C LYS A 203 -30.22 5.62 16.56
N PHE A 204 -30.40 6.41 15.51
CA PHE A 204 -29.71 7.70 15.35
C PHE A 204 -30.23 8.74 16.35
N THR A 205 -29.44 9.03 17.39
CA THR A 205 -29.88 9.86 18.51
C THR A 205 -29.57 11.33 18.25
N GLY A 206 -30.60 12.19 18.30
CA GLY A 206 -30.45 13.62 18.00
C GLY A 206 -30.38 13.95 16.50
N MET A 207 -30.51 12.95 15.63
CA MET A 207 -30.66 13.14 14.20
C MET A 207 -32.01 13.78 13.88
N ASN A 208 -32.03 14.66 12.89
CA ASN A 208 -33.24 15.31 12.40
C ASN A 208 -34.27 14.26 11.94
N PRO A 209 -35.47 14.19 12.54
CA PRO A 209 -36.47 13.17 12.22
C PRO A 209 -37.08 13.32 10.82
N GLU A 210 -36.93 14.46 10.16
CA GLU A 210 -37.38 14.67 8.78
C GLU A 210 -36.44 14.04 7.74
N ILE A 211 -35.23 13.67 8.15
CA ILE A 211 -34.21 13.07 7.28
C ILE A 211 -34.13 11.57 7.56
N THR A 212 -34.32 10.76 6.51
CA THR A 212 -34.15 9.30 6.60
C THR A 212 -32.95 8.88 5.76
N LEU A 213 -31.97 8.24 6.41
CA LEU A 213 -30.82 7.65 5.71
C LEU A 213 -31.25 6.42 4.91
N ARG A 214 -30.68 6.25 3.72
CA ARG A 214 -30.89 5.07 2.88
C ARG A 214 -30.16 3.87 3.46
N LYS A 215 -30.58 2.64 3.09
CA LYS A 215 -29.98 1.39 3.60
C LYS A 215 -28.46 1.35 3.45
N HIS A 216 -27.91 1.76 2.30
CA HIS A 216 -26.45 1.75 2.10
C HIS A 216 -25.72 2.71 3.03
N GLN A 217 -26.33 3.85 3.38
CA GLN A 217 -25.75 4.82 4.30
C GLN A 217 -25.79 4.28 5.73
N VAL A 218 -26.90 3.65 6.11
CA VAL A 218 -27.06 3.01 7.42
C VAL A 218 -26.04 1.86 7.60
N ASP A 219 -25.78 1.08 6.56
CA ASP A 219 -24.78 0.01 6.58
C ASP A 219 -23.35 0.55 6.59
N ALA A 220 -23.08 1.65 5.87
CA ALA A 220 -21.81 2.36 5.96
C ALA A 220 -21.54 2.90 7.37
N VAL A 221 -22.59 3.40 8.04
CA VAL A 221 -22.48 3.80 9.45
C VAL A 221 -22.15 2.59 10.33
N ALA A 222 -22.82 1.45 10.13
CA ALA A 222 -22.52 0.22 10.86
C ALA A 222 -21.08 -0.26 10.63
N HIS A 223 -20.56 -0.14 9.40
CA HIS A 223 -19.15 -0.43 9.11
C HIS A 223 -18.23 0.49 9.91
N GLY A 224 -18.48 1.80 9.90
CA GLY A 224 -17.69 2.76 10.66
C GLY A 224 -17.71 2.52 12.18
N ILE A 225 -18.85 2.10 12.74
CA ILE A 225 -19.01 1.87 14.19
C ILE A 225 -18.42 0.53 14.63
N TYR A 226 -18.77 -0.56 13.93
CA TYR A 226 -18.43 -1.92 14.35
C TYR A 226 -17.13 -2.46 13.76
N GLY A 227 -16.67 -1.86 12.67
CA GLY A 227 -15.43 -2.21 11.99
C GLY A 227 -14.19 -1.57 12.61
N GLY A 228 -13.12 -1.56 11.83
CA GLY A 228 -11.92 -0.78 12.10
C GLY A 228 -11.92 0.54 11.33
N ASN A 229 -10.72 1.00 11.00
CA ASN A 229 -10.52 2.06 10.04
C ASN A 229 -11.29 1.75 8.76
N THR A 230 -11.96 2.75 8.20
CA THR A 230 -12.94 2.54 7.12
C THR A 230 -12.69 3.48 5.95
N LEU A 231 -12.85 2.97 4.73
CA LEU A 231 -12.87 3.73 3.48
C LEU A 231 -14.29 3.70 2.91
N LEU A 232 -14.97 4.84 2.93
CA LEU A 232 -16.22 5.11 2.24
C LEU A 232 -15.94 5.44 0.78
N ALA A 233 -15.72 4.40 -0.02
CA ALA A 233 -15.47 4.44 -1.45
C ALA A 233 -16.77 4.53 -2.26
N HIS A 234 -17.60 5.52 -1.93
CA HIS A 234 -18.92 5.71 -2.54
C HIS A 234 -18.89 6.80 -3.61
N CYS A 235 -19.63 6.62 -4.70
CA CYS A 235 -19.68 7.60 -5.79
C CYS A 235 -20.14 9.00 -5.33
N VAL A 236 -19.87 10.01 -6.14
CA VAL A 236 -20.35 11.38 -5.89
C VAL A 236 -21.89 11.37 -5.80
N GLY A 237 -22.44 12.06 -4.81
CA GLY A 237 -23.89 12.10 -4.56
C GLY A 237 -24.46 10.91 -3.78
N ALA A 238 -23.64 9.93 -3.35
CA ALA A 238 -24.10 8.81 -2.53
C ALA A 238 -24.47 9.19 -1.07
N GLY A 239 -24.12 10.39 -0.63
CA GLY A 239 -24.43 10.89 0.72
C GLY A 239 -23.34 10.68 1.77
N LYS A 240 -22.07 10.64 1.36
CA LYS A 240 -20.88 10.45 2.22
C LYS A 240 -20.81 11.45 3.40
N THR A 241 -21.22 12.71 3.20
CA THR A 241 -21.24 13.71 4.28
C THR A 241 -22.09 13.24 5.46
N TYR A 242 -23.31 12.77 5.17
CA TYR A 242 -24.25 12.30 6.19
C TYR A 242 -23.78 11.01 6.84
N GLU A 243 -23.14 10.10 6.08
CA GLU A 243 -22.52 8.90 6.64
C GLU A 243 -21.44 9.26 7.65
N MET A 244 -20.50 10.16 7.29
CA MET A 244 -19.42 10.56 8.18
C MET A 244 -19.93 11.29 9.43
N ALA A 245 -20.89 12.22 9.27
CA ALA A 245 -21.50 12.93 10.40
C ALA A 245 -22.23 11.96 11.34
N ALA A 246 -23.02 11.03 10.80
CA ALA A 246 -23.71 10.02 11.59
C ALA A 246 -22.74 9.07 12.30
N ILE A 247 -21.65 8.62 11.64
CA ILE A 247 -20.63 7.81 12.31
C ILE A 247 -20.02 8.58 13.48
N ALA A 248 -19.68 9.86 13.32
CA ALA A 248 -19.09 10.66 14.41
C ALA A 248 -20.03 10.79 15.61
N MET A 249 -21.28 11.16 15.39
CA MET A 249 -22.26 11.36 16.47
C MET A 249 -22.60 10.06 17.18
N GLU A 250 -22.85 8.99 16.44
CA GLU A 250 -23.15 7.69 17.04
C GLU A 250 -21.92 7.08 17.74
N SER A 251 -20.72 7.28 17.21
CA SER A 251 -19.48 6.85 17.88
C SER A 251 -19.29 7.58 19.21
N LYS A 252 -19.55 8.89 19.26
CA LYS A 252 -19.48 9.66 20.51
C LYS A 252 -20.57 9.24 21.49
N HIS A 253 -21.80 9.04 21.02
CA HIS A 253 -22.92 8.59 21.85
C HIS A 253 -22.66 7.22 22.50
N LEU A 254 -22.05 6.30 21.75
CA LEU A 254 -21.68 4.96 22.24
C LEU A 254 -20.38 4.94 23.07
N GLY A 255 -19.71 6.09 23.25
CA GLY A 255 -18.43 6.18 23.97
C GLY A 255 -17.23 5.57 23.23
N LEU A 256 -17.33 5.41 21.90
CA LEU A 256 -16.26 4.89 21.05
C LEU A 256 -15.25 5.95 20.62
N CYS A 257 -15.60 7.23 20.75
CA CYS A 257 -14.67 8.35 20.56
C CYS A 257 -15.08 9.54 21.45
N ASN A 258 -14.10 10.38 21.79
CA ASN A 258 -14.32 11.60 22.55
C ASN A 258 -14.38 12.83 21.64
N LYS A 259 -13.50 12.91 20.63
CA LYS A 259 -13.35 14.11 19.80
C LYS A 259 -13.06 13.77 18.35
N SER A 260 -14.03 14.09 17.50
CA SER A 260 -13.94 13.90 16.06
C SER A 260 -13.37 15.13 15.35
N MET A 261 -12.47 14.92 14.41
CA MET A 261 -11.95 15.95 13.50
C MET A 261 -12.26 15.59 12.04
N PHE A 262 -12.83 16.54 11.31
CA PHE A 262 -13.16 16.45 9.90
C PHE A 262 -12.18 17.29 9.09
N VAL A 263 -11.49 16.65 8.16
CA VAL A 263 -10.49 17.24 7.26
C VAL A 263 -11.09 17.24 5.86
N VAL A 264 -11.51 18.42 5.40
CA VAL A 264 -12.32 18.57 4.18
C VAL A 264 -11.65 19.54 3.19
N PRO A 265 -12.05 19.57 1.90
CA PRO A 265 -11.55 20.58 0.97
C PRO A 265 -11.76 21.99 1.51
N ASN A 266 -10.74 22.86 1.40
CA ASN A 266 -10.72 24.16 2.10
C ASN A 266 -11.93 25.07 1.77
N HIS A 267 -12.54 24.91 0.59
CA HIS A 267 -13.67 25.70 0.13
C HIS A 267 -15.03 25.13 0.58
N LEU A 268 -15.05 23.97 1.24
CA LEU A 268 -16.26 23.27 1.67
C LEU A 268 -16.45 23.26 3.19
N THR A 269 -15.57 23.87 3.99
CA THR A 269 -15.64 23.81 5.47
C THR A 269 -16.97 24.34 6.03
N GLU A 270 -17.46 25.48 5.50
CA GLU A 270 -18.74 26.07 5.91
C GLU A 270 -19.94 25.25 5.41
N GLN A 271 -19.87 24.72 4.18
CA GLN A 271 -20.90 23.83 3.64
C GLN A 271 -21.03 22.56 4.48
N TRP A 272 -19.90 21.93 4.82
CA TRP A 272 -19.84 20.77 5.70
C TRP A 272 -20.47 21.04 7.06
N ALA A 273 -20.22 22.21 7.65
CA ALA A 273 -20.85 22.61 8.92
C ALA A 273 -22.37 22.73 8.80
N GLY A 274 -22.86 23.32 7.71
CA GLY A 274 -24.28 23.43 7.42
C GLY A 274 -24.96 22.07 7.26
N GLU A 275 -24.36 21.17 6.46
CA GLU A 275 -24.86 19.81 6.25
C GLU A 275 -24.85 18.99 7.55
N PHE A 276 -23.80 19.14 8.37
CA PHE A 276 -23.70 18.48 9.67
C PHE A 276 -24.85 18.92 10.59
N LEU A 277 -25.07 20.24 10.74
CA LEU A 277 -26.13 20.78 11.60
C LEU A 277 -27.53 20.53 11.03
N GLN A 278 -27.68 20.38 9.72
CA GLN A 278 -28.95 19.97 9.13
C GLN A 278 -29.32 18.53 9.57
N LEU A 279 -28.33 17.65 9.65
CA LEU A 279 -28.52 16.26 10.09
C LEU A 279 -28.61 16.15 11.61
N TYR A 280 -27.77 16.88 12.36
CA TYR A 280 -27.74 16.91 13.84
C TYR A 280 -27.81 18.36 14.35
N PRO A 281 -29.02 18.92 14.51
CA PRO A 281 -29.20 20.35 14.84
C PRO A 281 -28.62 20.79 16.19
N SER A 282 -28.44 19.86 17.12
CA SER A 282 -27.90 20.14 18.46
C SER A 282 -26.41 19.87 18.62
N ALA A 283 -25.70 19.50 17.53
CA ALA A 283 -24.27 19.19 17.60
C ALA A 283 -23.42 20.44 17.90
N ASN A 284 -22.52 20.33 18.86
CA ASN A 284 -21.55 21.37 19.19
C ASN A 284 -20.31 21.26 18.29
N ILE A 285 -20.31 22.00 17.18
CA ILE A 285 -19.23 21.94 16.19
C ILE A 285 -18.32 23.18 16.22
N LEU A 286 -17.02 22.97 16.03
CA LEU A 286 -16.03 24.02 15.83
C LEU A 286 -15.56 24.03 14.37
N VAL A 287 -15.79 25.14 13.67
CA VAL A 287 -15.42 25.29 12.25
C VAL A 287 -14.23 26.22 12.11
N ALA A 288 -13.19 25.77 11.41
CA ALA A 288 -12.04 26.60 11.10
C ALA A 288 -12.31 27.53 9.92
N THR A 289 -11.86 28.78 10.07
CA THR A 289 -11.83 29.77 9.00
C THR A 289 -10.39 30.01 8.55
N LYS A 290 -10.21 30.67 7.40
CA LYS A 290 -8.87 31.04 6.91
C LYS A 290 -8.07 31.86 7.92
N LYS A 291 -8.74 32.73 8.70
CA LYS A 291 -8.12 33.62 9.70
C LYS A 291 -7.56 32.87 10.90
N ASP A 292 -8.14 31.72 11.24
CA ASP A 292 -7.72 30.92 12.41
C ASP A 292 -6.33 30.31 12.23
N PHE A 293 -5.89 30.09 10.98
CA PHE A 293 -4.58 29.50 10.64
C PHE A 293 -3.55 30.51 10.13
N GLU A 294 -3.80 31.80 10.39
CA GLU A 294 -2.76 32.83 10.37
C GLU A 294 -1.81 32.61 11.56
N THR A 295 -0.52 32.94 11.40
CA THR A 295 0.54 32.64 12.38
C THR A 295 0.21 33.10 13.81
N LYS A 296 -0.44 34.26 13.94
CA LYS A 296 -0.82 34.85 15.24
C LYS A 296 -2.00 34.11 15.92
N ASN A 297 -2.89 33.50 15.14
CA ASN A 297 -4.14 32.93 15.63
C ASN A 297 -4.09 31.41 15.79
N ARG A 298 -3.22 30.73 15.04
CA ARG A 298 -3.13 29.25 14.99
C ARG A 298 -3.01 28.63 16.38
N LYS A 299 -2.13 29.16 17.24
CA LYS A 299 -1.93 28.66 18.60
C LYS A 299 -3.22 28.75 19.43
N LYS A 300 -3.94 29.86 19.32
CA LYS A 300 -5.22 30.07 20.02
C LYS A 300 -6.31 29.11 19.50
N PHE A 301 -6.40 28.91 18.20
CA PHE A 301 -7.37 27.98 17.62
C PHE A 301 -7.09 26.53 18.01
N CYS A 302 -5.84 26.08 17.95
CA CYS A 302 -5.45 24.74 18.40
C CYS A 302 -5.69 24.55 19.90
N ALA A 303 -5.42 25.57 20.73
CA ALA A 303 -5.74 25.52 22.15
C ALA A 303 -7.25 25.38 22.41
N ARG A 304 -8.10 26.07 21.63
CA ARG A 304 -9.56 25.90 21.71
C ARG A 304 -9.98 24.47 21.36
N ILE A 305 -9.40 23.88 20.32
CA ILE A 305 -9.65 22.47 19.98
C ILE A 305 -9.28 21.57 21.16
N ALA A 306 -8.09 21.77 21.76
CA ALA A 306 -7.60 20.94 22.85
C ALA A 306 -8.50 21.00 24.09
N THR A 307 -8.92 22.19 24.51
CA THR A 307 -9.66 22.41 25.76
C THR A 307 -11.18 22.37 25.63
N GLY A 308 -11.73 22.53 24.42
CA GLY A 308 -13.16 22.52 24.18
C GLY A 308 -13.74 21.10 24.07
N ASP A 309 -14.93 20.91 24.62
CA ASP A 309 -15.75 19.71 24.41
C ASP A 309 -16.62 19.92 23.18
N TYR A 310 -16.08 19.57 22.02
CA TYR A 310 -16.77 19.63 20.73
C TYR A 310 -17.18 18.23 20.29
N ASP A 311 -18.33 18.11 19.64
CA ASP A 311 -18.76 16.88 18.97
C ASP A 311 -17.93 16.64 17.70
N ALA A 312 -17.68 17.73 16.96
CA ALA A 312 -16.85 17.70 15.76
C ALA A 312 -16.05 18.99 15.59
N VAL A 313 -14.83 18.86 15.06
CA VAL A 313 -13.97 19.97 14.65
C VAL A 313 -13.77 19.88 13.14
N ILE A 314 -14.24 20.87 12.37
CA ILE A 314 -14.16 20.88 10.91
C ILE A 314 -13.04 21.81 10.46
N ILE A 315 -12.05 21.27 9.75
CA ILE A 315 -10.87 21.99 9.25
C ILE A 315 -10.61 21.69 7.77
N GLY A 316 -9.97 22.63 7.09
CA GLY A 316 -9.55 22.47 5.71
C GLY A 316 -8.26 21.63 5.58
N HIS A 317 -8.09 20.92 4.46
CA HIS A 317 -6.86 20.16 4.13
C HIS A 317 -5.57 20.94 4.41
N SER A 318 -5.49 22.20 3.94
CA SER A 318 -4.29 23.03 4.10
C SER A 318 -4.03 23.48 5.54
N GLN A 319 -5.08 23.51 6.36
CA GLN A 319 -5.00 23.87 7.77
C GLN A 319 -4.53 22.66 8.59
N PHE A 320 -5.02 21.47 8.26
CA PHE A 320 -4.57 20.21 8.86
C PHE A 320 -3.07 19.98 8.67
N GLU A 321 -2.53 20.28 7.49
CA GLU A 321 -1.08 20.19 7.20
C GLU A 321 -0.23 21.13 8.06
N LYS A 322 -0.81 22.18 8.65
CA LYS A 322 -0.12 23.12 9.54
C LYS A 322 -0.07 22.67 11.01
N ILE A 323 -0.67 21.53 11.33
CA ILE A 323 -0.70 20.91 12.66
C ILE A 323 0.27 19.72 12.61
N PRO A 324 1.52 19.87 13.05
CA PRO A 324 2.51 18.80 12.97
C PRO A 324 2.27 17.74 14.05
N ILE A 325 2.77 16.53 13.80
CA ILE A 325 2.98 15.54 14.86
C ILE A 325 4.24 15.91 15.69
N SER A 326 4.29 15.52 16.96
CA SER A 326 5.41 15.86 17.84
C SER A 326 6.76 15.33 17.33
N ILE A 327 7.82 16.12 17.55
CA ILE A 327 9.20 15.71 17.22
C ILE A 327 9.59 14.44 17.99
N GLU A 328 9.13 14.32 19.24
CA GLU A 328 9.34 13.14 20.08
C GLU A 328 8.78 11.87 19.45
N ARG A 329 7.57 11.95 18.88
CA ARG A 329 6.97 10.82 18.18
C ARG A 329 7.67 10.52 16.87
N GLN A 330 8.06 11.52 16.10
CA GLN A 330 8.87 11.31 14.88
C GLN A 330 10.20 10.61 15.22
N ARG A 331 10.86 11.02 16.32
CA ARG A 331 12.07 10.38 16.83
C ARG A 331 11.81 8.94 17.25
N ARG A 332 10.73 8.69 18.01
CA ARG A 332 10.36 7.36 18.49
C ARG A 332 10.16 6.39 17.33
N LEU A 333 9.42 6.79 16.30
CA LEU A 333 9.18 5.97 15.10
C LEU A 333 10.48 5.67 14.33
N LEU A 334 11.38 6.65 14.20
CA LEU A 334 12.70 6.40 13.60
C LEU A 334 13.56 5.47 14.46
N GLN A 335 13.49 5.58 15.79
CA GLN A 335 14.21 4.72 16.72
C GLN A 335 13.69 3.28 16.70
N GLU A 336 12.37 3.09 16.68
CA GLU A 336 11.73 1.78 16.52
C GLU A 336 12.21 1.10 15.23
N GLN A 337 12.16 1.80 14.10
CA GLN A 337 12.69 1.27 12.82
C GLN A 337 14.19 0.96 12.89
N ILE A 338 14.99 1.75 13.60
CA ILE A 338 16.41 1.47 13.81
C ILE A 338 16.60 0.24 14.70
N SER A 339 15.76 0.04 15.72
CA SER A 339 15.80 -1.12 16.61
C SER A 339 15.46 -2.39 15.85
N GLU A 340 14.34 -2.41 15.12
CA GLU A 340 13.91 -3.55 14.29
C GLU A 340 15.01 -3.99 13.31
N ILE A 341 15.67 -3.03 12.65
CA ILE A 341 16.79 -3.33 11.75
C ILE A 341 18.01 -3.84 12.51
N THR A 342 18.24 -3.36 13.74
CA THR A 342 19.34 -3.79 14.58
C THR A 342 19.14 -5.22 15.06
N ASP A 343 17.94 -5.56 15.50
CA ASP A 343 17.55 -6.90 15.92
C ASP A 343 17.65 -7.87 14.74
N GLY A 344 17.14 -7.48 13.56
CA GLY A 344 17.31 -8.26 12.34
C GLY A 344 18.78 -8.45 11.92
N ILE A 345 19.67 -7.49 12.18
CA ILE A 345 21.13 -7.68 11.99
C ILE A 345 21.68 -8.69 12.98
N GLN A 346 21.26 -8.63 14.25
CA GLN A 346 21.73 -9.52 15.30
C GLN A 346 21.27 -10.96 15.03
N GLU A 347 19.99 -11.17 14.74
CA GLU A 347 19.44 -12.48 14.38
C GLU A 347 20.18 -13.08 13.19
N LEU A 348 20.45 -12.28 12.14
CA LEU A 348 21.25 -12.73 11.01
C LEU A 348 22.69 -13.06 11.41
N LYS A 349 23.32 -12.33 12.33
CA LYS A 349 24.68 -12.65 12.80
C LYS A 349 24.71 -13.96 13.60
N GLU A 350 23.74 -14.15 14.49
CA GLU A 350 23.59 -15.34 15.35
C GLU A 350 23.27 -16.59 14.52
N ALA A 351 22.39 -16.47 13.54
CA ALA A 351 22.07 -17.53 12.58
C ALA A 351 23.20 -17.81 11.57
N ARG A 352 24.38 -17.15 11.70
CA ARG A 352 25.47 -17.16 10.70
C ARG A 352 24.97 -16.83 9.29
N GLY A 353 23.96 -15.98 9.23
CA GLY A 353 23.38 -15.42 8.02
C GLY A 353 24.40 -14.65 7.19
N GLU A 354 24.05 -14.47 5.92
CA GLU A 354 24.99 -14.02 4.91
C GLU A 354 25.47 -12.57 5.13
N ARG A 355 26.79 -12.35 4.99
CA ARG A 355 27.45 -11.04 5.18
C ARG A 355 26.82 -9.92 4.36
N TYR A 356 26.28 -10.23 3.18
CA TYR A 356 25.66 -9.25 2.30
C TYR A 356 24.32 -8.74 2.84
N ALA A 357 23.46 -9.61 3.37
CA ALA A 357 22.19 -9.21 3.97
C ALA A 357 22.42 -8.28 5.18
N ILE A 358 23.41 -8.63 6.01
CA ILE A 358 23.90 -7.79 7.11
C ILE A 358 24.34 -6.41 6.58
N LYS A 359 25.15 -6.36 5.52
CA LYS A 359 25.64 -5.10 4.93
C LYS A 359 24.50 -4.21 4.40
N GLN A 360 23.44 -4.79 3.84
CA GLN A 360 22.27 -4.04 3.39
C GLN A 360 21.51 -3.42 4.56
N LEU A 361 21.23 -4.20 5.60
CA LEU A 361 20.57 -3.70 6.81
C LEU A 361 21.41 -2.60 7.49
N GLU A 362 22.73 -2.75 7.55
CA GLU A 362 23.63 -1.72 8.06
C GLU A 362 23.54 -0.41 7.26
N LYS A 363 23.39 -0.49 5.93
CA LYS A 363 23.18 0.70 5.08
C LYS A 363 21.84 1.38 5.38
N THR A 364 20.76 0.61 5.52
CA THR A 364 19.43 1.15 5.87
C THR A 364 19.47 1.80 7.26
N LYS A 365 20.05 1.12 8.26
CA LYS A 365 20.29 1.66 9.60
C LYS A 365 21.04 2.98 9.57
N LYS A 366 22.11 3.10 8.77
CA LYS A 366 22.87 4.35 8.61
C LYS A 366 22.01 5.47 8.01
N SER A 367 21.15 5.16 7.03
CA SER A 367 20.23 6.14 6.43
C SER A 367 19.19 6.64 7.42
N LEU A 368 18.61 5.75 8.25
CA LEU A 368 17.66 6.14 9.29
C LEU A 368 18.32 6.96 10.39
N LYS A 369 19.54 6.58 10.82
CA LYS A 369 20.33 7.38 11.77
C LYS A 369 20.59 8.79 11.26
N LEU A 370 20.97 8.95 9.99
CA LEU A 370 21.16 10.28 9.39
C LEU A 370 19.87 11.11 9.42
N ARG A 371 18.70 10.49 9.20
CA ARG A 371 17.41 11.18 9.32
C ARG A 371 17.11 11.57 10.76
N LEU A 372 17.39 10.68 11.71
CA LEU A 372 17.24 10.95 13.15
C LEU A 372 18.16 12.08 13.60
N ASP A 373 19.41 12.11 13.14
CA ASP A 373 20.37 13.17 13.45
C ASP A 373 19.90 14.52 12.91
N LYS A 374 19.37 14.55 11.67
CA LYS A 374 18.75 15.76 11.10
C LYS A 374 17.53 16.22 11.89
N LEU A 375 16.72 15.29 12.39
CA LEU A 375 15.57 15.59 13.22
C LEU A 375 15.98 16.13 14.62
N ASN A 376 17.13 15.69 15.12
CA ASN A 376 17.71 16.16 16.38
C ASN A 376 18.34 17.56 16.27
N ASP A 377 18.73 17.96 15.05
CA ASP A 377 19.37 19.24 14.76
C ASP A 377 18.32 20.36 14.66
N THR A 378 17.68 20.69 15.79
CA THR A 378 16.63 21.72 15.87
C THR A 378 17.12 22.97 16.59
N SER A 379 17.73 23.87 15.81
CA SER A 379 18.00 25.27 16.18
C SER A 379 16.76 26.18 16.12
N ARG A 380 15.55 25.62 15.88
CA ARG A 380 14.27 26.33 15.94
C ARG A 380 13.21 25.48 16.62
N LYS A 381 12.99 25.73 17.91
CA LYS A 381 11.79 25.27 18.63
C LYS A 381 10.69 26.28 18.34
N ASP A 382 9.85 26.03 17.34
CA ASP A 382 8.57 26.74 17.28
C ASP A 382 7.64 26.09 18.33
N ASP A 383 7.08 26.93 19.20
CA ASP A 383 6.07 26.60 20.20
C ASP A 383 4.70 26.41 19.50
N VAL A 384 4.61 25.33 18.70
CA VAL A 384 3.42 24.95 17.92
C VAL A 384 2.71 23.81 18.63
N VAL A 385 1.39 23.95 18.80
CA VAL A 385 0.52 22.87 19.28
C VAL A 385 0.56 21.72 18.27
N THR A 386 0.87 20.54 18.78
CA THR A 386 0.99 19.29 18.02
C THR A 386 -0.35 18.59 17.86
N PHE A 387 -0.45 17.66 16.91
CA PHE A 387 -1.68 16.90 16.67
C PHE A 387 -2.12 16.11 17.91
N GLU A 388 -1.16 15.54 18.64
CA GLU A 388 -1.41 14.77 19.86
C GLU A 388 -2.05 15.62 20.96
N GLU A 389 -1.65 16.88 21.10
CA GLU A 389 -2.17 17.80 22.12
C GLU A 389 -3.61 18.24 21.85
N LEU A 390 -4.13 18.05 20.63
CA LEU A 390 -5.52 18.38 20.30
C LEU A 390 -6.51 17.41 20.96
N GLY A 391 -6.06 16.22 21.37
CA GLY A 391 -6.91 15.19 21.96
C GLY A 391 -7.94 14.64 20.97
N VAL A 392 -7.60 14.62 19.66
CA VAL A 392 -8.41 14.00 18.61
C VAL A 392 -8.15 12.50 18.61
N ASP A 393 -9.21 11.72 18.79
CA ASP A 393 -9.18 10.26 18.73
C ASP A 393 -9.95 9.70 17.53
N ARG A 394 -10.67 10.54 16.79
CA ARG A 394 -11.33 10.12 15.54
C ARG A 394 -11.13 11.12 14.40
N LEU A 395 -10.62 10.65 13.28
CA LEU A 395 -10.28 11.45 12.11
C LEU A 395 -11.11 11.03 10.91
N PHE A 396 -11.78 12.02 10.33
CA PHE A 396 -12.64 11.93 9.18
C PHE A 396 -11.97 12.72 8.05
N VAL A 397 -11.68 12.10 6.91
CA VAL A 397 -11.01 12.76 5.77
C VAL A 397 -11.87 12.64 4.53
N ASP A 398 -12.36 13.77 4.06
CA ASP A 398 -13.08 13.88 2.79
C ASP A 398 -12.11 14.17 1.64
N GLU A 399 -12.43 13.68 0.44
CA GLU A 399 -11.54 13.64 -0.72
C GLU A 399 -10.15 13.08 -0.38
N ALA A 400 -10.12 11.89 0.23
CA ALA A 400 -8.91 11.24 0.72
C ALA A 400 -7.88 10.94 -0.39
N ASP A 401 -8.30 10.89 -1.66
CA ASP A 401 -7.41 10.81 -2.82
C ASP A 401 -6.46 12.03 -2.92
N PHE A 402 -6.75 13.14 -2.25
CA PHE A 402 -5.80 14.24 -2.07
C PHE A 402 -4.48 13.78 -1.42
N TYR A 403 -4.49 12.71 -0.61
CA TYR A 403 -3.34 12.15 0.09
C TYR A 403 -2.76 10.89 -0.57
N LYS A 404 -3.12 10.58 -1.82
CA LYS A 404 -2.74 9.34 -2.53
C LYS A 404 -1.24 9.17 -2.86
N ASN A 405 -0.46 10.24 -2.81
CA ASN A 405 0.96 10.24 -3.19
C ASN A 405 1.89 10.03 -1.98
N LEU A 406 1.72 8.92 -1.27
CA LEU A 406 2.61 8.54 -0.18
C LEU A 406 3.95 8.02 -0.73
N PHE A 407 5.06 8.40 -0.12
CA PHE A 407 6.37 7.88 -0.52
C PHE A 407 6.43 6.36 -0.36
N LEU A 408 6.85 5.69 -1.43
CA LEU A 408 7.06 4.25 -1.47
C LEU A 408 8.55 3.97 -1.66
N TYR A 409 9.13 3.27 -0.70
CA TYR A 409 10.45 2.69 -0.91
C TYR A 409 10.31 1.48 -1.82
N THR A 410 10.88 1.57 -3.02
CA THR A 410 10.83 0.52 -4.05
C THR A 410 12.17 0.37 -4.74
N LYS A 411 12.51 -0.86 -5.15
CA LYS A 411 13.67 -1.17 -5.99
C LYS A 411 13.40 -0.89 -7.46
N MET A 412 12.13 -0.80 -7.85
CA MET A 412 11.71 -0.48 -9.21
C MET A 412 12.10 0.96 -9.54
N ARG A 413 12.60 1.18 -10.76
CA ARG A 413 13.04 2.50 -11.22
C ARG A 413 12.26 2.87 -12.47
N ASN A 414 11.88 4.13 -12.60
CA ASN A 414 11.24 4.67 -13.80
C ASN A 414 9.93 3.97 -14.21
N VAL A 415 9.23 3.32 -13.27
CA VAL A 415 7.90 2.76 -13.52
C VAL A 415 6.86 3.87 -13.36
N ALA A 416 6.05 4.08 -14.40
CA ALA A 416 5.00 5.09 -14.37
C ALA A 416 3.97 4.75 -13.27
N GLY A 417 3.49 5.77 -12.57
CA GLY A 417 2.56 5.62 -11.44
C GLY A 417 3.23 5.42 -10.07
N LEU A 418 4.55 5.20 -10.02
CA LEU A 418 5.32 5.24 -8.78
C LEU A 418 5.85 6.65 -8.51
N SER A 419 5.33 7.30 -7.46
CA SER A 419 5.92 8.56 -6.98
C SER A 419 7.26 8.26 -6.32
N GLN A 420 8.35 8.79 -6.88
CA GLN A 420 9.68 8.72 -6.27
C GLN A 420 9.95 9.91 -5.33
N THR A 421 9.11 10.93 -5.39
CA THR A 421 9.16 12.11 -4.52
C THR A 421 8.18 11.95 -3.36
N GLU A 422 8.65 12.30 -2.16
CA GLU A 422 7.84 12.31 -0.96
C GLU A 422 6.93 13.55 -0.94
N ALA A 423 5.63 13.34 -1.03
CA ALA A 423 4.68 14.42 -0.78
C ALA A 423 4.55 14.62 0.74
N GLN A 424 5.01 15.77 1.24
CA GLN A 424 5.03 16.08 2.67
C GLN A 424 3.64 15.89 3.31
N LYS A 425 2.57 16.32 2.63
CA LYS A 425 1.19 16.16 3.09
C LYS A 425 0.77 14.69 3.31
N SER A 426 1.20 13.78 2.43
CA SER A 426 0.88 12.36 2.54
C SER A 426 1.72 11.69 3.62
N SER A 427 2.98 12.10 3.78
CA SER A 427 3.84 11.67 4.89
C SER A 427 3.27 12.11 6.24
N ASP A 428 2.83 13.37 6.36
CA ASP A 428 2.15 13.90 7.55
C ASP A 428 0.85 13.13 7.87
N MET A 429 -0.01 12.93 6.87
CA MET A 429 -1.22 12.12 7.03
C MET A 429 -0.89 10.69 7.51
N PHE A 430 0.13 10.04 6.93
CA PHE A 430 0.54 8.69 7.32
C PHE A 430 0.95 8.65 8.78
N MET A 431 1.77 9.60 9.24
CA MET A 431 2.22 9.66 10.63
C MET A 431 1.06 9.85 11.62
N LYS A 432 0.06 10.67 11.26
CA LYS A 432 -1.15 10.85 12.07
C LYS A 432 -2.06 9.63 12.05
N CYS A 433 -2.17 8.93 10.92
CA CYS A 433 -2.88 7.64 10.85
C CYS A 433 -2.23 6.63 11.80
N ARG A 434 -0.90 6.52 11.78
CA ARG A 434 -0.16 5.63 12.71
C ARG A 434 -0.37 6.00 14.18
N TYR A 435 -0.47 7.29 14.50
CA TYR A 435 -0.85 7.76 15.84
C TYR A 435 -2.23 7.28 16.26
N LEU A 436 -3.22 7.47 15.40
CA LEU A 436 -4.59 7.06 15.69
C LEU A 436 -4.71 5.54 15.77
N ASP A 437 -4.01 4.79 14.93
CA ASP A 437 -3.97 3.33 14.99
C ASP A 437 -3.51 2.81 16.36
N GLU A 438 -2.45 3.41 16.92
CA GLU A 438 -1.94 3.06 18.25
C GLU A 438 -2.91 3.46 19.36
N LEU A 439 -3.54 4.63 19.23
CA LEU A 439 -4.46 5.17 20.24
C LEU A 439 -5.79 4.41 20.29
N THR A 440 -6.27 3.95 19.13
CA THR A 440 -7.63 3.42 18.95
C THR A 440 -7.68 1.95 18.52
N GLU A 441 -6.53 1.28 18.49
CA GLU A 441 -6.38 -0.09 17.98
C GLU A 441 -6.88 -0.24 16.52
N GLY A 442 -6.62 0.79 15.69
CA GLY A 442 -7.00 0.82 14.28
C GLY A 442 -8.48 1.06 14.03
N ARG A 443 -9.14 1.89 14.86
CA ARG A 443 -10.58 2.23 14.74
C ARG A 443 -10.84 3.74 14.61
N GLY A 444 -9.78 4.54 14.52
CA GLY A 444 -9.83 6.00 14.62
C GLY A 444 -9.97 6.72 13.29
N ILE A 445 -9.94 6.04 12.14
CA ILE A 445 -9.79 6.70 10.83
C ILE A 445 -10.93 6.34 9.87
N ILE A 446 -11.58 7.35 9.31
CA ILE A 446 -12.61 7.21 8.28
C ILE A 446 -12.24 8.09 7.10
N PHE A 447 -11.94 7.45 5.97
CA PHE A 447 -11.67 8.13 4.71
C PHE A 447 -12.88 8.06 3.81
N ALA A 448 -13.12 9.11 3.03
CA ALA A 448 -14.15 9.18 2.02
C ALA A 448 -13.55 9.68 0.70
N THR A 449 -13.93 9.05 -0.41
CA THR A 449 -13.57 9.52 -1.75
C THR A 449 -14.55 8.98 -2.78
N GLY A 450 -14.89 9.81 -3.77
CA GLY A 450 -15.64 9.38 -4.95
C GLY A 450 -14.82 8.56 -5.96
N THR A 451 -13.49 8.60 -5.82
CA THR A 451 -12.53 7.99 -6.74
C THR A 451 -11.55 7.11 -5.96
N PRO A 452 -12.00 5.95 -5.43
CA PRO A 452 -11.18 5.13 -4.53
C PRO A 452 -9.87 4.67 -5.17
N ILE A 453 -9.87 4.41 -6.48
CA ILE A 453 -8.69 4.06 -7.26
C ILE A 453 -8.87 4.72 -8.62
N SER A 454 -8.07 5.73 -8.92
CA SER A 454 -8.22 6.53 -10.13
C SER A 454 -7.45 5.93 -11.31
N ASN A 455 -6.14 5.62 -11.17
CA ASN A 455 -5.32 5.13 -12.30
C ASN A 455 -4.04 4.36 -11.94
N SER A 456 -3.74 4.08 -10.66
CA SER A 456 -2.48 3.44 -10.28
C SER A 456 -2.65 2.42 -9.16
N ILE A 457 -1.97 1.28 -9.33
CA ILE A 457 -1.83 0.20 -8.35
C ILE A 457 -1.37 0.75 -6.98
N THR A 458 -0.60 1.83 -7.00
CA THR A 458 -0.02 2.49 -5.83
C THR A 458 -1.04 3.21 -4.97
N GLU A 459 -2.17 3.63 -5.53
CA GLU A 459 -3.23 4.32 -4.79
C GLU A 459 -3.92 3.35 -3.84
N MET A 460 -4.25 2.14 -4.32
CA MET A 460 -4.82 1.07 -3.48
C MET A 460 -3.86 0.71 -2.35
N TYR A 461 -2.58 0.48 -2.66
CA TYR A 461 -1.58 0.16 -1.64
C TYR A 461 -1.41 1.29 -0.61
N THR A 462 -1.44 2.55 -1.07
CA THR A 462 -1.39 3.71 -0.18
C THR A 462 -2.60 3.74 0.77
N MET A 463 -3.80 3.47 0.28
CA MET A 463 -4.99 3.38 1.14
C MET A 463 -4.90 2.24 2.15
N GLN A 464 -4.39 1.07 1.74
CA GLN A 464 -4.11 -0.04 2.67
C GLN A 464 -3.06 0.34 3.71
N ARG A 465 -2.05 1.15 3.36
CA ARG A 465 -1.08 1.64 4.34
C ARG A 465 -1.69 2.62 5.33
N TYR A 466 -2.67 3.42 4.94
CA TYR A 466 -3.36 4.31 5.89
C TYR A 466 -4.32 3.55 6.80
N LEU A 467 -5.04 2.56 6.28
CA LEU A 467 -6.19 1.96 6.98
C LEU A 467 -5.95 0.53 7.48
N GLN A 468 -5.01 -0.21 6.89
CA GLN A 468 -4.75 -1.65 7.11
C GLN A 468 -3.27 -1.97 7.37
N TYR A 469 -2.50 -1.03 7.92
CA TYR A 469 -1.06 -1.22 8.04
C TYR A 469 -0.67 -2.48 8.85
N LYS A 470 -1.40 -2.78 9.92
CA LYS A 470 -1.18 -3.99 10.74
C LYS A 470 -1.36 -5.27 9.92
N LEU A 471 -2.42 -5.36 9.13
CA LEU A 471 -2.69 -6.50 8.25
C LEU A 471 -1.60 -6.66 7.18
N LEU A 472 -1.10 -5.53 6.63
CA LEU A 472 0.04 -5.56 5.71
C LEU A 472 1.30 -6.11 6.40
N GLN A 473 1.56 -5.78 7.67
CA GLN A 473 2.69 -6.34 8.41
C GLN A 473 2.51 -7.84 8.67
N GLU A 474 1.33 -8.26 9.14
CA GLU A 474 1.01 -9.68 9.41
C GLU A 474 1.18 -10.55 8.16
N LYS A 475 0.84 -10.04 6.98
CA LYS A 475 1.00 -10.73 5.70
C LYS A 475 2.37 -10.50 5.03
N SER A 476 3.31 -9.80 5.69
CA SER A 476 4.62 -9.44 5.12
C SER A 476 4.56 -8.64 3.81
N LEU A 477 3.53 -7.79 3.67
CA LEU A 477 3.22 -6.93 2.54
C LEU A 477 3.48 -5.44 2.80
N GLN A 478 4.11 -5.07 3.92
CA GLN A 478 4.43 -3.69 4.29
C GLN A 478 5.45 -3.01 3.36
N HIS A 479 6.17 -3.79 2.55
CA HIS A 479 7.02 -3.29 1.49
C HIS A 479 6.26 -3.33 0.16
N PHE A 480 6.29 -2.20 -0.57
CA PHE A 480 5.58 -2.09 -1.83
C PHE A 480 6.01 -3.18 -2.84
N ASP A 481 7.29 -3.55 -2.88
CA ASP A 481 7.78 -4.59 -3.80
C ASP A 481 7.22 -5.99 -3.46
N CYS A 482 6.98 -6.30 -2.18
CA CYS A 482 6.33 -7.56 -1.76
C CYS A 482 4.87 -7.58 -2.22
N TRP A 483 4.16 -6.47 -1.98
CA TRP A 483 2.78 -6.30 -2.41
C TRP A 483 2.65 -6.36 -3.95
N ALA A 484 3.50 -5.62 -4.65
CA ALA A 484 3.51 -5.56 -6.11
C ALA A 484 3.88 -6.91 -6.75
N SER A 485 4.84 -7.66 -6.20
CA SER A 485 5.19 -9.00 -6.71
C SER A 485 4.10 -10.05 -6.48
N THR A 486 3.20 -9.80 -5.52
CA THR A 486 2.08 -10.71 -5.21
C THR A 486 0.85 -10.41 -6.06
N PHE A 487 0.57 -9.14 -6.33
CA PHE A 487 -0.69 -8.70 -6.93
C PHE A 487 -0.57 -7.89 -8.22
N GLY A 488 0.62 -7.49 -8.66
CA GLY A 488 0.81 -6.58 -9.79
C GLY A 488 1.71 -7.14 -10.90
N GLU A 489 1.44 -6.73 -12.13
CA GLU A 489 2.36 -6.89 -13.27
C GLU A 489 2.90 -5.55 -13.75
N THR A 490 4.22 -5.48 -13.93
CA THR A 490 4.83 -4.42 -14.72
C THR A 490 5.03 -4.89 -16.16
N VAL A 491 4.57 -4.09 -17.12
CA VAL A 491 4.80 -4.31 -18.54
C VAL A 491 5.62 -3.14 -19.07
N THR A 492 6.64 -3.45 -19.86
CA THR A 492 7.43 -2.46 -20.59
C THR A 492 6.91 -2.38 -22.01
N ALA A 493 6.32 -1.25 -22.36
CA ALA A 493 5.83 -0.98 -23.71
C ALA A 493 6.73 0.07 -24.39
N ILE A 494 6.90 -0.05 -25.70
CA ILE A 494 7.53 0.99 -26.51
C ILE A 494 6.44 2.01 -26.84
N GLU A 495 6.63 3.26 -26.40
CA GLU A 495 5.71 4.36 -26.64
C GLU A 495 6.40 5.46 -27.45
N LEU A 496 5.62 6.28 -28.16
CA LEU A 496 6.15 7.47 -28.81
C LEU A 496 6.72 8.39 -27.72
N ALA A 497 7.92 8.93 -27.95
CA ALA A 497 8.51 9.88 -27.03
C ALA A 497 7.59 11.13 -26.93
N PRO A 498 7.47 11.80 -25.76
CA PRO A 498 6.62 12.99 -25.58
C PRO A 498 6.86 14.08 -26.63
N GLU A 499 8.07 14.12 -27.19
CA GLU A 499 8.54 15.04 -28.22
C GLU A 499 7.96 14.73 -29.62
N GLY A 500 7.29 13.59 -29.80
CA GLY A 500 6.73 13.15 -31.08
C GLY A 500 7.75 12.55 -32.05
N THR A 501 9.05 12.70 -31.77
CA THR A 501 10.16 12.10 -32.53
C THR A 501 10.72 10.88 -31.79
N GLY A 502 10.65 9.71 -32.42
CA GLY A 502 11.23 8.48 -31.91
C GLY A 502 10.40 7.72 -30.87
N TYR A 503 11.01 6.68 -30.30
CA TYR A 503 10.37 5.72 -29.43
C TYR A 503 11.13 5.55 -28.11
N ARG A 504 10.40 5.44 -27.00
CA ARG A 504 10.95 5.19 -25.67
C ARG A 504 10.25 4.01 -25.03
N ALA A 505 11.04 3.09 -24.46
CA ALA A 505 10.51 2.06 -23.58
C ALA A 505 10.05 2.69 -22.26
N LYS A 506 8.79 2.43 -21.89
CA LYS A 506 8.20 2.90 -20.64
C LYS A 506 7.56 1.72 -19.92
N THR A 507 7.99 1.51 -18.68
CA THR A 507 7.44 0.47 -17.81
C THR A 507 6.28 1.04 -17.02
N ARG A 508 5.15 0.32 -16.96
CA ARG A 508 3.96 0.69 -16.21
C ARG A 508 3.38 -0.53 -15.51
N PHE A 509 2.65 -0.34 -14.42
CA PHE A 509 1.76 -1.39 -13.93
C PHE A 509 0.62 -1.56 -14.90
N ALA A 510 0.45 -2.77 -15.44
CA ALA A 510 -0.51 -3.04 -16.50
C ALA A 510 -1.73 -3.81 -16.01
N ARG A 511 -1.55 -4.73 -15.06
CA ARG A 511 -2.58 -5.69 -14.63
C ARG A 511 -2.45 -6.03 -13.15
N PHE A 512 -3.57 -6.44 -12.57
CA PHE A 512 -3.63 -7.11 -11.27
C PHE A 512 -3.70 -8.62 -11.46
N TYR A 513 -3.11 -9.36 -10.52
CA TYR A 513 -3.27 -10.80 -10.35
C TYR A 513 -3.87 -11.11 -9.01
N ASN A 514 -4.47 -12.30 -8.90
CA ASN A 514 -5.07 -12.76 -7.65
C ASN A 514 -6.00 -11.68 -7.06
N LEU A 515 -6.79 -11.08 -7.97
CA LEU A 515 -7.65 -9.95 -7.66
C LEU A 515 -8.73 -10.32 -6.62
N PRO A 516 -9.34 -11.52 -6.63
CA PRO A 516 -10.28 -11.91 -5.59
C PRO A 516 -9.70 -11.79 -4.18
N GLU A 517 -8.48 -12.26 -3.96
CA GLU A 517 -7.79 -12.25 -2.67
C GLU A 517 -7.40 -10.83 -2.26
N LEU A 518 -6.86 -10.05 -3.20
CA LEU A 518 -6.57 -8.63 -2.98
C LEU A 518 -7.83 -7.85 -2.60
N MET A 519 -8.92 -8.07 -3.34
CA MET A 519 -10.19 -7.41 -3.09
C MET A 519 -10.82 -7.86 -1.78
N SER A 520 -10.68 -9.13 -1.40
CA SER A 520 -11.14 -9.61 -0.10
C SER A 520 -10.41 -8.90 1.03
N MET A 521 -9.08 -8.76 0.93
CA MET A 521 -8.28 -8.01 1.90
C MET A 521 -8.70 -6.54 1.94
N PHE A 522 -8.83 -5.89 0.78
CA PHE A 522 -9.21 -4.48 0.70
C PHE A 522 -10.61 -4.19 1.24
N LYS A 523 -11.57 -5.09 1.03
CA LYS A 523 -12.96 -4.97 1.50
C LYS A 523 -13.13 -5.05 3.01
N GLU A 524 -12.14 -5.49 3.78
CA GLU A 524 -12.24 -5.42 5.25
C GLU A 524 -12.38 -3.98 5.74
N VAL A 525 -11.73 -3.03 5.06
CA VAL A 525 -11.82 -1.60 5.38
C VAL A 525 -12.65 -0.82 4.38
N ALA A 526 -12.76 -1.26 3.13
CA ALA A 526 -13.42 -0.49 2.09
C ALA A 526 -14.87 -0.91 1.87
N ASP A 527 -15.80 0.03 2.09
CA ASP A 527 -17.16 -0.07 1.58
C ASP A 527 -17.24 0.64 0.21
N ILE A 528 -17.49 -0.13 -0.84
CA ILE A 528 -17.46 0.34 -2.23
C ILE A 528 -18.89 0.38 -2.76
N LYS A 529 -19.35 1.59 -3.14
CA LYS A 529 -20.68 1.80 -3.75
C LYS A 529 -20.54 2.59 -5.05
N THR A 530 -20.78 1.92 -6.18
CA THR A 530 -20.81 2.58 -7.50
C THR A 530 -22.20 3.14 -7.80
N ALA A 531 -22.30 4.05 -8.76
CA ALA A 531 -23.59 4.59 -9.19
C ALA A 531 -24.55 3.49 -9.67
N ASP A 532 -24.02 2.47 -10.35
CA ASP A 532 -24.78 1.31 -10.83
C ASP A 532 -25.28 0.43 -9.68
N MET A 533 -24.47 0.24 -8.62
CA MET A 533 -24.90 -0.51 -7.43
C MET A 533 -26.05 0.18 -6.69
N LEU A 534 -26.04 1.52 -6.70
CA LEU A 534 -27.02 2.34 -5.97
C LEU A 534 -28.25 2.69 -6.81
N ASN A 535 -28.27 2.38 -8.11
CA ASN A 535 -29.32 2.76 -9.06
C ASN A 535 -29.72 4.25 -8.91
N LEU A 536 -28.71 5.14 -8.82
CA LEU A 536 -28.98 6.55 -8.63
C LEU A 536 -29.73 7.13 -9.84
N PRO A 537 -30.70 8.04 -9.62
CA PRO A 537 -31.46 8.68 -10.71
C PRO A 537 -30.60 9.74 -11.40
N VAL A 538 -29.58 9.31 -12.14
CA VAL A 538 -28.68 10.18 -12.89
C VAL A 538 -29.11 10.27 -14.36
N PRO A 539 -29.05 11.46 -14.99
CA PRO A 539 -29.35 11.60 -16.41
C PRO A 539 -28.30 10.88 -17.27
N LYS A 540 -28.70 10.42 -18.47
CA LYS A 540 -27.79 9.77 -19.43
C LYS A 540 -26.76 10.78 -19.95
N ALA A 541 -25.47 10.49 -19.76
CA ALA A 541 -24.39 11.29 -20.32
C ALA A 541 -24.15 10.96 -21.80
N ASN A 542 -23.95 11.99 -22.64
CA ASN A 542 -23.54 11.85 -24.04
C ASN A 542 -22.17 12.50 -24.22
N TYR A 543 -21.15 11.69 -24.56
CA TYR A 543 -19.78 12.16 -24.76
C TYR A 543 -19.49 12.35 -26.25
N HIS A 544 -18.96 13.52 -26.62
CA HIS A 544 -18.57 13.84 -28.00
C HIS A 544 -17.07 14.12 -28.07
N ASN A 545 -16.31 13.25 -28.76
CA ASN A 545 -14.89 13.46 -28.99
C ASN A 545 -14.70 14.31 -30.25
N VAL A 546 -14.12 15.50 -30.10
CA VAL A 546 -13.83 16.42 -31.22
C VAL A 546 -12.32 16.49 -31.42
N ALA A 547 -11.82 15.90 -32.50
CA ALA A 547 -10.41 15.99 -32.88
C ALA A 547 -10.14 17.31 -33.60
N VAL A 548 -9.25 18.12 -33.06
CA VAL A 548 -8.85 19.41 -33.66
C VAL A 548 -7.43 19.27 -34.19
N LYS A 549 -7.19 19.70 -35.44
CA LYS A 549 -5.85 19.69 -36.04
C LYS A 549 -4.98 20.79 -35.38
N PRO A 550 -3.70 20.51 -35.07
CA PRO A 550 -2.80 21.53 -34.54
C PRO A 550 -2.55 22.63 -35.59
N SER A 551 -2.41 23.87 -35.14
CA SER A 551 -2.02 24.98 -36.01
C SER A 551 -0.55 24.87 -36.43
N GLU A 552 -0.14 25.57 -37.49
CA GLU A 552 1.27 25.62 -37.92
C GLU A 552 2.18 26.08 -36.78
N PHE A 553 1.80 27.14 -36.05
CA PHE A 553 2.53 27.60 -34.87
C PHE A 553 2.73 26.50 -33.80
N GLN A 554 1.71 25.67 -33.54
CA GLN A 554 1.84 24.56 -32.59
C GLN A 554 2.77 23.47 -33.11
N GLN A 555 2.77 23.20 -34.41
CA GLN A 555 3.69 22.23 -35.02
C GLN A 555 5.14 22.70 -34.91
N ASP A 556 5.41 23.96 -35.24
CA ASP A 556 6.75 24.57 -35.14
C ASP A 556 7.24 24.58 -33.68
N MET A 557 6.37 24.96 -32.73
CA MET A 557 6.71 24.97 -31.31
C MET A 557 7.03 23.57 -30.77
N VAL A 558 6.28 22.54 -31.19
CA VAL A 558 6.55 21.14 -30.79
C VAL A 558 7.88 20.67 -31.37
N ALA A 559 8.20 21.00 -32.62
CA ALA A 559 9.47 20.66 -33.25
C ALA A 559 10.67 21.32 -32.54
N GLU A 560 10.57 22.62 -32.20
CA GLU A 560 11.62 23.31 -31.44
C GLU A 560 11.83 22.69 -30.05
N LEU A 561 10.74 22.35 -29.35
CA LEU A 561 10.81 21.69 -28.05
C LEU A 561 11.43 20.29 -28.15
N ALA A 562 11.15 19.55 -29.22
CA ALA A 562 11.74 18.23 -29.48
C ALA A 562 13.27 18.33 -29.65
N GLU A 563 13.76 19.25 -30.48
CA GLU A 563 15.20 19.47 -30.66
C GLU A 563 15.90 19.86 -29.37
N ARG A 564 15.25 20.69 -28.53
CA ARG A 564 15.81 21.09 -27.24
C ARG A 564 15.87 19.93 -26.26
N ALA A 565 14.88 19.05 -26.26
CA ALA A 565 14.84 17.88 -25.41
C ALA A 565 15.90 16.84 -25.79
N GLU A 566 16.19 16.64 -27.09
CA GLU A 566 17.24 15.72 -27.55
C GLU A 566 18.66 16.11 -27.11
N ARG A 567 18.90 17.39 -26.78
CA ARG A 567 20.20 17.91 -26.32
C ARG A 567 20.45 17.72 -24.82
N VAL A 568 19.46 17.27 -24.05
CA VAL A 568 19.52 17.08 -22.57
C VAL A 568 19.52 15.61 -22.23
#